data_AF-U4VB00-F1
#
_entry.id   AF-U4VB00-F1
#
_cell.length_a   1.000
_cell.length_b   1.000
_cell.length_c   1.000
_cell.angle_alpha   90.00
_cell.angle_beta   90.00
_cell.angle_gamma   90.00
#
_symmetry.space_group_name_H-M   'P 1'
#
loop_
_entity.id
_entity.type
_entity.pdbx_description
1 polymer ?
#
loop_
_entity_poly.entity_id
_entity_poly.type
_entity_poly.pdbx_seq_one_letter_code
_entity_poly.pdbx_strand_id
1 'polypeptide(L)'
;MKDLPLQFDDLAVVPMYYLGDATKILIDGQEYLLVSQDMKKTGLRDRQGFDEEFSHQHIYALHCARRLKVERGGADFSLGMPDLGDFSEKKLERAFFLADCLDLFLEIETVGPSYPGLAEFGFTRKKITTGSTCLQELLPFIERTVNDNARKGNQRGGKTYKYVSIVGPRHFFRLYDRYAENGFRVEALVRTANGPGAMPSQFDREDLAIWVEHARLYAASKRPKISGALLMLQAKIEELNGIRAIHGLRLHEMPKPKFFNKMIKGLGRYFLTASRLGDDVAKATLSKTGNGLQIRRPGARVEMDEWKIDLLVLLIFAGLAQKMTDEEREIIKSTRIWVTVVIDVATRCILAMRFSARAPSEDSSMAALEMAVSDKTMLSAVIGGAGTPWIYNVLFSSLVTDWGGPAFRAIRLRTAVAQVRATMSSLQQVGRRVAERSNPSLKRRGCGSCIGSKDEPSRTSLSAAPTEPRRNSTSTNSTGCSCAPLWISTTTPRTTA
;
A
#
# COMPACT_ATOMS: atom_id res chain seq x y z
N MET A 1 -35.95 -12.55 28.10
CA MET A 1 -36.27 -13.92 28.57
C MET A 1 -35.20 -14.29 29.60
N LYS A 2 -35.33 -15.38 30.37
CA LYS A 2 -34.19 -15.88 31.15
C LYS A 2 -33.35 -16.75 30.22
N ASP A 3 -32.06 -16.46 30.10
CA ASP A 3 -31.17 -17.21 29.21
C ASP A 3 -30.97 -18.62 29.75
N LEU A 4 -31.28 -19.64 28.93
CA LEU A 4 -30.73 -20.98 29.15
C LEU A 4 -29.25 -20.96 28.72
N PRO A 5 -28.34 -21.58 29.51
CA PRO A 5 -26.95 -21.72 29.08
C PRO A 5 -26.90 -22.57 27.81
N LEU A 6 -26.10 -22.13 26.83
CA LEU A 6 -25.77 -22.93 25.65
C LEU A 6 -25.02 -24.19 26.10
N GLN A 7 -25.72 -25.34 26.09
CA GLN A 7 -25.09 -26.64 26.26
C GLN A 7 -24.32 -26.99 24.98
N PHE A 8 -23.04 -27.34 25.14
CA PHE A 8 -22.19 -27.88 24.08
C PHE A 8 -21.95 -29.36 24.39
N ASP A 9 -21.87 -30.22 23.37
CA ASP A 9 -21.47 -31.61 23.55
C ASP A 9 -20.06 -31.70 24.16
N ASP A 10 -19.82 -32.66 25.06
CA ASP A 10 -18.51 -32.90 25.67
C ASP A 10 -17.41 -33.29 24.65
N LEU A 11 -17.80 -33.63 23.42
CA LEU A 11 -16.91 -33.91 22.29
C LEU A 11 -16.57 -32.67 21.44
N ALA A 12 -17.16 -31.50 21.71
CA ALA A 12 -16.97 -30.29 20.93
C ALA A 12 -15.59 -29.65 21.20
N VAL A 13 -14.73 -29.60 20.18
CA VAL A 13 -13.42 -28.94 20.25
C VAL A 13 -13.59 -27.41 20.24
N VAL A 14 -13.77 -26.82 21.42
CA VAL A 14 -13.86 -25.36 21.58
C VAL A 14 -12.47 -24.71 21.49
N PRO A 15 -12.29 -23.65 20.68
CA PRO A 15 -11.01 -22.97 20.57
C PRO A 15 -10.67 -22.14 21.81
N MET A 16 -9.45 -22.31 22.32
CA MET A 16 -8.90 -21.48 23.39
C MET A 16 -8.58 -20.08 22.85
N TYR A 17 -9.28 -19.05 23.36
CA TYR A 17 -8.92 -17.65 23.09
C TYR A 17 -7.65 -17.28 23.83
N TYR A 18 -6.55 -17.06 23.11
CA TYR A 18 -5.32 -16.55 23.69
C TYR A 18 -5.52 -15.13 24.22
N LEU A 19 -5.27 -14.94 25.52
CA LEU A 19 -5.47 -13.67 26.24
C LEU A 19 -4.17 -13.10 26.84
N GLY A 20 -3.01 -13.74 26.65
CA GLY A 20 -1.73 -13.34 27.25
C GLY A 20 -1.20 -11.96 26.85
N ASP A 21 -1.78 -11.35 25.82
CA ASP A 21 -1.53 -10.01 25.28
C ASP A 21 -2.70 -9.04 25.53
N ALA A 22 -3.69 -9.42 26.34
CA ALA A 22 -4.79 -8.53 26.75
C ALA A 22 -4.31 -7.56 27.84
N THR A 23 -4.49 -6.25 27.62
CA THR A 23 -4.22 -5.22 28.64
C THR A 23 -5.43 -4.98 29.50
N LYS A 24 -6.63 -5.21 28.94
CA LYS A 24 -7.92 -5.13 29.62
C LYS A 24 -8.91 -6.07 28.95
N ILE A 25 -9.72 -6.76 29.74
CA ILE A 25 -10.78 -7.65 29.28
C ILE A 25 -12.09 -7.07 29.80
N LEU A 26 -13.06 -6.87 28.91
CA LEU A 26 -14.39 -6.39 29.26
C LEU A 26 -15.39 -7.53 29.11
N ILE A 27 -16.08 -7.87 30.20
CA ILE A 27 -17.19 -8.83 30.21
C ILE A 27 -18.42 -8.08 30.74
N ASP A 28 -19.47 -7.96 29.92
CA ASP A 28 -20.71 -7.23 30.26
C ASP A 28 -20.51 -5.78 30.75
N GLY A 29 -19.36 -5.16 30.41
CA GLY A 29 -18.97 -3.82 30.83
C GLY A 29 -18.14 -3.74 32.12
N GLN A 30 -17.94 -4.86 32.83
CA GLN A 30 -17.02 -4.96 33.97
C GLN A 30 -15.57 -5.18 33.49
N GLU A 31 -14.60 -4.75 34.30
CA GLU A 31 -13.19 -4.64 33.89
C GLU A 31 -12.32 -5.73 34.55
N TYR A 32 -11.86 -6.66 33.72
CA TYR A 32 -11.06 -7.81 34.12
C TYR A 32 -9.61 -7.72 33.63
N LEU A 33 -8.67 -8.24 34.41
CA LEU A 33 -7.27 -8.47 34.04
C LEU A 33 -6.99 -9.97 33.98
N LEU A 34 -6.08 -10.41 33.09
CA LEU A 34 -5.66 -11.81 33.06
C LEU A 34 -4.71 -12.12 34.22
N VAL A 35 -5.00 -13.17 34.99
CA VAL A 35 -4.12 -13.70 36.04
C VAL A 35 -3.39 -14.96 35.55
N SER A 36 -4.11 -15.89 34.92
CA SER A 36 -3.57 -17.17 34.44
C SER A 36 -4.37 -17.72 33.27
N GLN A 37 -3.74 -18.50 32.40
CA GLN A 37 -4.41 -19.21 31.31
C GLN A 37 -3.78 -20.60 31.09
N ASP A 38 -4.53 -21.63 31.46
CA ASP A 38 -4.18 -23.04 31.30
C ASP A 38 -4.94 -23.66 30.11
N MET A 39 -4.55 -24.88 29.71
CA MET A 39 -5.28 -25.68 28.70
C MET A 39 -6.75 -26.00 29.06
N LYS A 40 -7.19 -25.74 30.30
CA LYS A 40 -8.57 -26.02 30.78
C LYS A 40 -9.39 -24.77 31.17
N LYS A 41 -8.73 -23.72 31.67
CA LYS A 41 -9.38 -22.55 32.28
C LYS A 41 -8.55 -21.28 32.13
N THR A 42 -9.20 -20.14 32.29
CA THR A 42 -8.59 -18.82 32.37
C THR A 42 -9.02 -18.15 33.68
N GLY A 43 -8.07 -17.72 34.51
CA GLY A 43 -8.32 -16.93 35.71
C GLY A 43 -8.31 -15.44 35.39
N LEU A 44 -9.41 -14.75 35.66
CA LEU A 44 -9.60 -13.32 35.39
C LEU A 44 -9.89 -12.56 36.69
N ARG A 45 -9.21 -11.43 36.92
CA ARG A 45 -9.38 -10.59 38.11
C ARG A 45 -10.23 -9.36 37.83
N ASP A 46 -11.38 -9.23 38.49
CA ASP A 46 -12.17 -7.99 38.46
C ASP A 46 -11.44 -6.84 39.18
N ARG A 47 -11.87 -5.60 38.90
CA ARG A 47 -11.47 -4.37 39.60
C ARG A 47 -11.59 -4.44 41.13
N GLN A 48 -12.48 -5.26 41.68
CA GLN A 48 -12.59 -5.49 43.15
C GLN A 48 -11.49 -6.40 43.72
N GLY A 49 -10.66 -7.02 42.88
CA GLY A 49 -9.55 -7.89 43.29
C GLY A 49 -9.91 -9.37 43.46
N PHE A 50 -11.16 -9.76 43.15
CA PHE A 50 -11.57 -11.16 43.12
C PHE A 50 -11.12 -11.85 41.83
N ASP A 51 -10.62 -13.08 41.96
CA ASP A 51 -10.21 -13.94 40.85
C ASP A 51 -11.35 -14.92 40.48
N GLU A 52 -11.91 -14.77 39.29
CA GLU A 52 -12.96 -15.62 38.73
C GLU A 52 -12.38 -16.60 37.69
N GLU A 53 -12.79 -17.87 37.76
CA GLU A 53 -12.32 -18.91 36.82
C GLU A 53 -13.33 -19.17 35.70
N PHE A 54 -12.95 -18.83 34.47
CA PHE A 54 -13.75 -19.07 33.27
C PHE A 54 -13.23 -20.28 32.50
N SER A 55 -14.12 -21.20 32.13
CA SER A 55 -13.79 -22.27 31.17
C SER A 55 -13.69 -21.72 29.75
N HIS A 56 -12.93 -22.38 28.88
CA HIS A 56 -12.81 -21.95 27.48
C HIS A 56 -14.15 -22.03 26.72
N GLN A 57 -15.04 -22.95 27.11
CA GLN A 57 -16.45 -22.99 26.66
C GLN A 57 -17.21 -21.71 27.06
N HIS A 58 -17.04 -21.25 28.30
CA HIS A 58 -17.70 -20.02 28.79
C HIS A 58 -17.18 -18.78 28.04
N ILE A 59 -15.86 -18.67 27.84
CA ILE A 59 -15.25 -17.56 27.08
C ILE A 59 -15.73 -17.57 25.62
N TYR A 60 -15.83 -18.74 25.00
CA TYR A 60 -16.39 -18.89 23.64
C TYR A 60 -17.86 -18.46 23.58
N ALA A 61 -18.69 -18.86 24.55
CA ALA A 61 -20.08 -18.41 24.63
C ALA A 61 -20.20 -16.89 24.80
N LEU A 62 -19.41 -16.26 25.68
CA LEU A 62 -19.38 -14.80 25.85
C LEU A 62 -18.91 -14.06 24.59
N HIS A 63 -17.94 -14.62 23.86
CA HIS A 63 -17.50 -14.08 22.56
C HIS A 63 -18.62 -14.15 21.51
N CYS A 64 -19.26 -15.33 21.36
CA CYS A 64 -20.38 -15.51 20.43
C CYS A 64 -21.58 -14.60 20.76
N ALA A 65 -21.86 -14.39 22.05
CA ALA A 65 -22.89 -13.46 22.53
C ALA A 65 -22.48 -11.97 22.43
N ARG A 66 -21.27 -11.64 21.98
CA ARG A 66 -20.67 -10.29 21.96
C ARG A 66 -20.58 -9.61 23.35
N ARG A 67 -20.63 -10.41 24.42
CA ARG A 67 -20.51 -9.98 25.82
C ARG A 67 -19.05 -9.83 26.27
N LEU A 68 -18.12 -10.51 25.59
CA LEU A 68 -16.67 -10.37 25.74
C LEU A 68 -16.09 -9.38 24.72
N LYS A 69 -15.36 -8.37 25.21
CA LYS A 69 -14.51 -7.47 24.40
C LYS A 69 -13.09 -7.45 24.97
N VAL A 70 -12.11 -7.91 24.18
CA VAL A 70 -10.71 -7.98 24.61
C VAL A 70 -9.95 -6.75 24.11
N GLU A 71 -9.59 -5.85 25.01
CA GLU A 71 -8.70 -4.71 24.74
C GLU A 71 -7.25 -5.16 24.91
N ARG A 72 -6.73 -5.76 23.83
CA ARG A 72 -5.28 -5.93 23.64
C ARG A 72 -4.66 -4.54 23.52
N GLY A 73 -3.80 -4.16 24.46
CA GLY A 73 -2.92 -3.03 24.26
C GLY A 73 -1.96 -3.40 23.15
N GLY A 74 -2.22 -2.90 21.94
CA GLY A 74 -1.28 -3.02 20.84
C GLY A 74 0.05 -2.44 21.31
N ALA A 75 1.11 -3.27 21.29
CA ALA A 75 2.43 -2.94 21.83
C ALA A 75 2.83 -1.51 21.46
N ASP A 76 2.79 -0.66 22.48
CA ASP A 76 2.66 0.79 22.46
C ASP A 76 1.73 1.38 21.36
N PHE A 77 0.63 1.97 21.83
CA PHE A 77 0.13 3.19 21.22
C PHE A 77 1.21 4.26 21.40
N SER A 78 2.14 4.32 20.45
CA SER A 78 3.19 5.33 20.33
C SER A 78 2.60 6.71 20.00
N LEU A 79 1.95 7.29 21.01
CA LEU A 79 1.41 8.64 21.08
C LEU A 79 2.54 9.66 20.88
N GLY A 80 2.86 9.93 19.61
CA GLY A 80 4.02 10.72 19.20
C GLY A 80 4.45 10.46 17.75
N MET A 81 4.13 9.29 17.19
CA MET A 81 4.34 9.01 15.77
C MET A 81 3.24 9.69 14.93
N PRO A 82 3.60 10.49 13.91
CA PRO A 82 2.63 11.33 13.21
C PRO A 82 1.93 10.56 12.07
N ASP A 83 0.67 10.87 11.80
CA ASP A 83 -0.10 10.28 10.70
C ASP A 83 0.54 10.62 9.35
N LEU A 84 0.81 9.61 8.52
CA LEU A 84 1.43 9.82 7.22
C LEU A 84 0.52 10.59 6.25
N GLY A 85 -0.80 10.51 6.43
CA GLY A 85 -1.80 11.23 5.63
C GLY A 85 -1.79 12.76 5.81
N ASP A 86 -1.33 13.26 6.95
CA ASP A 86 -1.22 14.70 7.23
C ASP A 86 -0.09 15.39 6.46
N PHE A 87 0.81 14.62 5.84
CA PHE A 87 2.00 15.16 5.19
C PHE A 87 1.85 15.32 3.68
N SER A 88 2.43 16.42 3.18
CA SER A 88 2.53 16.63 1.73
C SER A 88 3.38 15.55 1.08
N GLU A 89 2.97 15.13 -0.11
CA GLU A 89 3.61 14.13 -0.97
C GLU A 89 5.15 14.23 -0.98
N LYS A 90 5.70 15.43 -1.13
CA LYS A 90 7.15 15.70 -1.15
C LYS A 90 7.89 15.39 0.16
N LYS A 91 7.21 15.44 1.31
CA LYS A 91 7.77 14.96 2.60
C LYS A 91 7.78 13.44 2.63
N LEU A 92 6.71 12.81 2.16
CA LEU A 92 6.57 11.35 2.10
C LEU A 92 7.59 10.75 1.12
N GLU A 93 7.72 11.29 -0.10
CA GLU A 93 8.78 10.95 -1.06
C GLU A 93 10.15 10.89 -0.39
N ARG A 94 10.47 11.93 0.41
CA ARG A 94 11.76 12.05 1.11
C ARG A 94 11.89 11.05 2.27
N ALA A 95 10.83 10.82 3.04
CA ALA A 95 10.85 9.86 4.15
C ALA A 95 11.03 8.43 3.65
N PHE A 96 10.29 8.03 2.60
CA PHE A 96 10.45 6.72 1.97
C PHE A 96 11.82 6.58 1.26
N PHE A 97 12.34 7.62 0.60
CA PHE A 97 13.72 7.58 0.07
C PHE A 97 14.76 7.38 1.17
N LEU A 98 14.61 8.04 2.32
CA LEU A 98 15.52 7.87 3.47
C LEU A 98 15.38 6.47 4.09
N ALA A 99 14.17 5.90 4.14
CA ALA A 99 13.95 4.50 4.54
C ALA A 99 14.64 3.53 3.56
N ASP A 100 14.41 3.70 2.25
CA ASP A 100 15.02 2.88 1.19
C ASP A 100 16.57 2.94 1.25
N CYS A 101 17.15 4.07 1.68
CA CYS A 101 18.60 4.20 1.94
C CYS A 101 19.07 3.55 3.26
N LEU A 102 18.27 3.59 4.33
CA LEU A 102 18.61 3.01 5.63
C LEU A 102 18.45 1.48 5.64
N ASP A 103 17.42 0.97 4.99
CA ASP A 103 17.22 -0.47 4.75
C ASP A 103 18.39 -1.05 3.92
N LEU A 104 18.86 -0.31 2.91
CA LEU A 104 20.06 -0.70 2.13
C LEU A 104 21.35 -0.62 2.96
N PHE A 105 21.48 0.37 3.87
CA PHE A 105 22.62 0.40 4.80
C PHE A 105 22.63 -0.84 5.72
N LEU A 106 21.48 -1.25 6.24
CA LEU A 106 21.33 -2.46 7.07
C LEU A 106 21.63 -3.74 6.26
N GLU A 107 21.19 -3.81 4.99
CA GLU A 107 21.53 -4.93 4.09
C GLU A 107 23.06 -5.02 3.87
N ILE A 108 23.72 -3.88 3.64
CA ILE A 108 25.19 -3.81 3.49
C ILE A 108 25.90 -4.14 4.81
N GLU A 109 25.44 -3.64 5.96
CA GLU A 109 26.05 -3.90 7.26
C GLU A 109 25.96 -5.38 7.67
N THR A 110 24.85 -6.06 7.35
CA THR A 110 24.67 -7.50 7.63
C THR A 110 25.49 -8.41 6.71
N VAL A 111 25.70 -8.02 5.44
CA VAL A 111 26.54 -8.78 4.49
C VAL A 111 28.04 -8.46 4.65
N GLY A 112 28.38 -7.27 5.14
CA GLY A 112 29.76 -6.79 5.27
C GLY A 112 30.38 -6.33 3.95
N PRO A 113 31.71 -6.12 3.90
CA PRO A 113 32.39 -5.55 2.74
C PRO A 113 32.27 -6.36 1.44
N SER A 114 31.82 -7.61 1.52
CA SER A 114 31.54 -8.51 0.40
C SER A 114 30.23 -8.20 -0.34
N TYR A 115 29.52 -7.11 0.00
CA TYR A 115 28.26 -6.75 -0.65
C TYR A 115 28.43 -6.54 -2.17
N PRO A 116 27.52 -7.06 -3.03
CA PRO A 116 27.66 -6.96 -4.49
C PRO A 116 27.79 -5.52 -5.00
N GLY A 117 28.79 -5.28 -5.87
CA GLY A 117 29.10 -3.97 -6.43
C GLY A 117 29.86 -3.01 -5.50
N LEU A 118 30.02 -3.33 -4.20
CA LEU A 118 30.72 -2.46 -3.24
C LEU A 118 32.21 -2.33 -3.56
N ALA A 119 32.85 -3.45 -3.94
CA ALA A 119 34.25 -3.47 -4.37
C ALA A 119 34.46 -2.79 -5.74
N GLU A 120 33.51 -2.92 -6.67
CA GLU A 120 33.52 -2.23 -7.98
C GLU A 120 33.40 -0.70 -7.81
N PHE A 121 32.73 -0.25 -6.76
CA PHE A 121 32.66 1.15 -6.37
C PHE A 121 33.94 1.68 -5.68
N GLY A 122 34.93 0.81 -5.43
CA GLY A 122 36.20 1.18 -4.79
C GLY A 122 36.16 1.25 -3.26
N PHE A 123 35.17 0.64 -2.61
CA PHE A 123 35.13 0.59 -1.14
C PHE A 123 36.17 -0.40 -0.58
N THR A 124 37.12 0.10 0.22
CA THR A 124 38.30 -0.67 0.66
C THR A 124 38.29 -1.08 2.14
N ARG A 125 37.30 -0.66 2.93
CA ARG A 125 37.30 -0.88 4.40
C ARG A 125 36.93 -2.32 4.76
N LYS A 126 37.71 -2.92 5.66
CA LYS A 126 37.50 -4.28 6.19
C LYS A 126 36.27 -4.46 7.09
N LYS A 127 35.59 -3.37 7.48
CA LYS A 127 34.37 -3.38 8.29
C LYS A 127 33.51 -2.16 7.93
N ILE A 128 32.21 -2.37 7.75
CA ILE A 128 31.20 -1.29 7.71
C ILE A 128 30.87 -0.87 9.14
N THR A 129 30.78 0.44 9.37
CA THR A 129 30.37 1.03 10.64
C THR A 129 29.57 2.30 10.40
N THR A 130 28.81 2.72 11.41
CA THR A 130 28.14 4.03 11.48
C THR A 130 29.09 5.23 11.62
N GLY A 131 30.41 4.99 11.66
CA GLY A 131 31.42 6.05 11.80
C GLY A 131 31.45 6.98 10.59
N SER A 132 31.62 8.29 10.83
CA SER A 132 31.46 9.32 9.80
C SER A 132 32.36 9.14 8.57
N THR A 133 33.58 8.62 8.74
CA THR A 133 34.52 8.35 7.64
C THR A 133 34.12 7.13 6.80
N CYS A 134 33.54 6.10 7.41
CA CYS A 134 32.97 4.97 6.68
C CYS A 134 31.72 5.39 5.90
N LEU A 135 30.86 6.21 6.50
CA LEU A 135 29.68 6.79 5.84
C LEU A 135 30.04 7.76 4.71
N GLN A 136 31.16 8.49 4.77
CA GLN A 136 31.62 9.36 3.67
C GLN A 136 31.89 8.57 2.38
N GLU A 137 32.47 7.37 2.49
CA GLU A 137 32.75 6.48 1.35
C GLU A 137 31.51 5.70 0.90
N LEU A 138 30.64 5.33 1.85
CA LEU A 138 29.51 4.43 1.62
C LEU A 138 28.24 5.14 1.10
N LEU A 139 27.96 6.36 1.56
CA LEU A 139 26.73 7.07 1.20
C LEU A 139 26.58 7.36 -0.32
N PRO A 140 27.63 7.68 -1.09
CA PRO A 140 27.54 7.80 -2.54
C PRO A 140 27.12 6.50 -3.26
N PHE A 141 27.53 5.33 -2.75
CA PHE A 141 27.09 4.03 -3.28
C PHE A 141 25.59 3.79 -3.00
N ILE A 142 25.16 4.04 -1.76
CA ILE A 142 23.75 3.93 -1.33
C ILE A 142 22.86 4.87 -2.15
N GLU A 143 23.24 6.14 -2.27
CA GLU A 143 22.49 7.16 -3.02
C GLU A 143 22.33 6.75 -4.50
N ARG A 144 23.42 6.35 -5.16
CA ARG A 144 23.39 5.87 -6.55
C ARG A 144 22.48 4.65 -6.69
N THR A 145 22.62 3.66 -5.80
CA THR A 145 21.89 2.39 -5.87
C THR A 145 20.38 2.58 -5.71
N VAL A 146 19.95 3.40 -4.75
CA VAL A 146 18.52 3.73 -4.54
C VAL A 146 17.96 4.54 -5.71
N ASN A 147 18.70 5.53 -6.21
CA ASN A 147 18.28 6.29 -7.40
C ASN A 147 18.19 5.43 -8.67
N ASP A 148 19.16 4.57 -8.95
CA ASP A 148 19.13 3.69 -10.13
C ASP A 148 18.00 2.65 -10.03
N ASN A 149 17.66 2.16 -8.83
CA ASN A 149 16.51 1.27 -8.63
C ASN A 149 15.16 1.99 -8.81
N ALA A 150 15.04 3.24 -8.36
CA ALA A 150 13.87 4.08 -8.66
C ALA A 150 13.76 4.40 -10.18
N ARG A 151 14.90 4.65 -10.85
CA ARG A 151 14.98 4.93 -12.29
C ARG A 151 14.57 3.74 -13.15
N LYS A 152 14.99 2.52 -12.81
CA LYS A 152 14.64 1.27 -13.54
C LYS A 152 13.12 1.07 -13.69
N GLY A 153 12.31 1.58 -12.78
CA GLY A 153 10.84 1.52 -12.86
C GLY A 153 10.19 2.47 -13.88
N ASN A 154 10.89 3.48 -14.37
CA ASN A 154 10.34 4.55 -15.21
C ASN A 154 10.90 4.54 -16.64
N GLN A 155 11.34 3.38 -17.14
CA GLN A 155 11.91 3.20 -18.48
C GLN A 155 10.95 3.45 -19.66
N ARG A 156 9.65 3.70 -19.42
CA ARG A 156 8.73 4.14 -20.49
C ARG A 156 9.06 5.60 -20.87
N GLY A 157 9.32 5.83 -22.16
CA GLY A 157 9.75 7.13 -22.69
C GLY A 157 8.82 8.30 -22.34
N GLY A 158 9.38 9.51 -22.31
CA GLY A 158 8.67 10.75 -21.98
C GLY A 158 8.52 11.06 -20.48
N LYS A 159 8.92 10.15 -19.58
CA LYS A 159 8.92 10.41 -18.13
C LYS A 159 10.18 11.14 -17.66
N THR A 160 10.01 12.25 -16.95
CA THR A 160 11.09 12.94 -16.21
C THR A 160 11.45 12.18 -14.93
N TYR A 161 12.68 11.71 -14.81
CA TYR A 161 13.21 11.18 -13.54
C TYR A 161 13.81 12.32 -12.69
N LYS A 162 13.51 12.33 -11.40
CA LYS A 162 14.05 13.29 -10.42
C LYS A 162 15.06 12.57 -9.53
N TYR A 163 16.33 12.92 -9.69
CA TYR A 163 17.39 12.44 -8.80
C TYR A 163 17.25 13.07 -7.40
N VAL A 164 17.46 12.29 -6.35
CA VAL A 164 17.33 12.72 -4.95
C VAL A 164 18.64 12.50 -4.22
N SER A 165 19.19 13.55 -3.62
CA SER A 165 20.41 13.48 -2.82
C SER A 165 20.16 13.05 -1.38
N ILE A 166 21.10 12.28 -0.84
CA ILE A 166 21.12 11.75 0.52
C ILE A 166 21.52 12.85 1.52
N VAL A 167 21.38 12.58 2.82
CA VAL A 167 21.87 13.48 3.87
C VAL A 167 23.33 13.19 4.20
N GLY A 168 24.09 14.23 4.57
CA GLY A 168 25.49 14.06 4.95
C GLY A 168 25.69 13.18 6.20
N PRO A 169 26.88 12.54 6.35
CA PRO A 169 27.16 11.47 7.32
C PRO A 169 26.57 11.64 8.73
N ARG A 170 26.82 12.77 9.40
CA ARG A 170 26.31 13.01 10.77
C ARG A 170 24.78 13.02 10.86
N HIS A 171 24.11 13.48 9.80
CA HIS A 171 22.65 13.49 9.73
C HIS A 171 22.10 12.12 9.31
N PHE A 172 22.82 11.37 8.47
CA PHE A 172 22.46 9.98 8.18
C PHE A 172 22.46 9.13 9.45
N PHE A 173 23.53 9.21 10.25
CA PHE A 173 23.63 8.50 11.53
C PHE A 173 22.49 8.88 12.49
N ARG A 174 22.22 10.18 12.69
CA ARG A 174 21.08 10.64 13.52
C ARG A 174 19.70 10.16 13.02
N LEU A 175 19.56 9.86 11.72
CA LEU A 175 18.34 9.26 11.18
C LEU A 175 18.32 7.74 11.38
N TYR A 176 19.48 7.06 11.29
CA TYR A 176 19.64 5.66 11.63
C TYR A 176 19.27 5.39 13.09
N ASP A 177 19.82 6.16 14.04
CA ASP A 177 19.55 6.02 15.48
C ASP A 177 18.04 6.11 15.73
N ARG A 178 17.40 7.18 15.24
CA ARG A 178 15.96 7.38 15.34
C ARG A 178 15.15 6.26 14.68
N TYR A 179 15.57 5.78 13.52
CA TYR A 179 14.88 4.71 12.81
C TYR A 179 14.93 3.40 13.61
N ALA A 180 16.08 3.09 14.23
CA ALA A 180 16.24 1.95 15.13
C ALA A 180 15.45 2.10 16.44
N GLU A 181 15.53 3.26 17.12
CA GLU A 181 14.74 3.61 18.31
C GLU A 181 13.24 3.41 18.09
N ASN A 182 12.76 3.71 16.89
CA ASN A 182 11.35 3.63 16.52
C ASN A 182 11.00 2.32 15.78
N GLY A 183 11.83 1.27 15.87
CA GLY A 183 11.50 -0.06 15.33
C GLY A 183 11.43 -0.13 13.80
N PHE A 184 12.30 0.61 13.11
CA PHE A 184 12.43 0.69 11.65
C PHE A 184 11.15 1.15 10.95
N ARG A 185 10.53 2.21 11.50
CA ARG A 185 9.29 2.85 11.02
C ARG A 185 9.57 4.07 10.16
N VAL A 186 8.94 4.13 8.97
CA VAL A 186 9.08 5.27 8.03
C VAL A 186 8.50 6.55 8.64
N GLU A 187 7.48 6.40 9.48
CA GLU A 187 6.86 7.41 10.33
C GLU A 187 7.92 8.26 11.10
N ALA A 188 9.03 7.65 11.54
CA ALA A 188 10.11 8.31 12.28
C ALA A 188 10.95 9.29 11.43
N LEU A 189 11.01 9.04 10.13
CA LEU A 189 11.85 9.78 9.17
C LEU A 189 11.13 11.00 8.58
N VAL A 190 9.82 11.12 8.80
CA VAL A 190 9.05 12.26 8.30
C VAL A 190 9.40 13.53 9.06
N ARG A 191 9.64 14.64 8.33
CA ARG A 191 9.96 15.92 8.96
C ARG A 191 8.70 16.60 9.51
N THR A 192 8.40 16.33 10.78
CA THR A 192 7.38 17.04 11.59
C THR A 192 7.59 18.55 11.59
N ALA A 193 8.84 19.03 11.68
CA ALA A 193 9.19 20.45 11.68
C ALA A 193 8.68 21.19 10.42
N ASN A 194 7.64 22.00 10.60
CA ASN A 194 6.92 22.75 9.56
C ASN A 194 7.59 24.08 9.17
N GLY A 195 8.91 24.20 9.37
CA GLY A 195 9.66 25.45 9.16
C GLY A 195 9.59 26.37 10.38
N PRO A 196 9.90 27.67 10.27
CA PRO A 196 9.32 28.66 11.18
C PRO A 196 7.80 28.51 11.14
N GLY A 197 7.16 28.64 12.30
CA GLY A 197 5.72 28.38 12.45
C GLY A 197 4.85 29.23 11.51
N ALA A 198 3.59 28.83 11.33
CA ALA A 198 2.64 29.60 10.55
C ALA A 198 2.48 30.99 11.18
N MET A 199 3.09 32.00 10.54
CA MET A 199 2.91 33.40 10.93
C MET A 199 1.40 33.70 10.97
N PRO A 200 0.90 34.40 12.00
CA PRO A 200 -0.51 34.76 12.06
C PRO A 200 -0.92 35.53 10.80
N SER A 201 -2.17 35.36 10.37
CA SER A 201 -2.69 36.06 9.20
C SER A 201 -2.48 37.56 9.34
N GLN A 202 -1.89 38.17 8.31
CA GLN A 202 -1.81 39.63 8.19
C GLN A 202 -3.18 40.28 7.87
N PHE A 203 -4.17 39.46 7.49
CA PHE A 203 -5.53 39.87 7.16
C PHE A 203 -6.48 39.59 8.32
N ASP A 204 -7.51 40.43 8.48
CA ASP A 204 -8.52 40.30 9.51
C ASP A 204 -9.34 39.00 9.36
N ARG A 205 -9.95 38.56 10.48
CA ARG A 205 -10.84 37.40 10.52
C ARG A 205 -12.15 37.67 9.80
N GLU A 206 -12.68 38.89 9.88
CA GLU A 206 -13.93 39.26 9.19
C GLU A 206 -13.74 39.30 7.67
N ASP A 207 -12.66 39.94 7.21
CA ASP A 207 -12.27 40.00 5.80
C ASP A 207 -12.12 38.59 5.22
N LEU A 208 -11.35 37.72 5.89
CA LEU A 208 -11.15 36.33 5.50
C LEU A 208 -12.46 35.54 5.38
N ALA A 209 -13.43 35.76 6.28
CA ALA A 209 -14.72 35.05 6.23
C ALA A 209 -15.49 35.37 4.93
N ILE A 210 -15.62 36.67 4.62
CA ILE A 210 -16.30 37.16 3.40
C ILE A 210 -15.56 36.66 2.14
N TRP A 211 -14.22 36.70 2.14
CA TRP A 211 -13.43 36.22 1.01
C TRP A 211 -13.60 34.71 0.78
N VAL A 212 -13.67 33.91 1.85
CA VAL A 212 -13.89 32.44 1.77
C VAL A 212 -15.29 32.11 1.28
N GLU A 213 -16.31 32.84 1.73
CA GLU A 213 -17.68 32.71 1.22
C GLU A 213 -17.73 32.96 -0.31
N HIS A 214 -17.15 34.07 -0.77
CA HIS A 214 -17.13 34.39 -2.20
C HIS A 214 -16.23 33.46 -3.03
N ALA A 215 -15.18 32.88 -2.42
CA ALA A 215 -14.42 31.80 -3.04
C ALA A 215 -15.25 30.51 -3.22
N ARG A 216 -16.19 30.21 -2.31
CA ARG A 216 -17.12 29.07 -2.45
C ARG A 216 -18.13 29.25 -3.60
N LEU A 217 -18.48 30.48 -3.99
CA LEU A 217 -19.32 30.74 -5.16
C LEU A 217 -18.70 30.19 -6.48
N TYR A 218 -17.37 30.04 -6.55
CA TYR A 218 -16.71 29.35 -7.67
C TYR A 218 -17.03 27.85 -7.72
N ALA A 219 -17.30 27.20 -6.58
CA ALA A 219 -17.66 25.79 -6.53
C ALA A 219 -19.09 25.52 -7.03
N ALA A 220 -19.97 26.53 -7.04
CA ALA A 220 -21.36 26.40 -7.47
C ALA A 220 -21.53 25.91 -8.93
N SER A 221 -22.66 25.26 -9.21
CA SER A 221 -22.99 24.66 -10.51
C SER A 221 -22.92 25.65 -11.69
N LYS A 222 -23.24 26.93 -11.46
CA LYS A 222 -23.14 28.02 -12.46
C LYS A 222 -21.71 28.33 -12.92
N ARG A 223 -20.68 27.81 -12.24
CA ARG A 223 -19.24 27.89 -12.61
C ARG A 223 -18.78 29.29 -13.06
N PRO A 224 -18.96 30.34 -12.24
CA PRO A 224 -18.52 31.69 -12.60
C PRO A 224 -17.02 31.72 -12.89
N LYS A 225 -16.59 32.57 -13.84
CA LYS A 225 -15.16 32.85 -14.05
C LYS A 225 -14.57 33.45 -12.76
N ILE A 226 -13.30 33.16 -12.48
CA ILE A 226 -12.62 33.64 -11.26
C ILE A 226 -12.65 35.18 -11.15
N SER A 227 -12.53 35.88 -12.27
CA SER A 227 -12.70 37.35 -12.34
C SER A 227 -14.12 37.80 -11.98
N GLY A 228 -15.15 37.05 -12.35
CA GLY A 228 -16.54 37.33 -11.96
C GLY A 228 -16.80 37.11 -10.48
N ALA A 229 -16.23 36.05 -9.88
CA ALA A 229 -16.29 35.84 -8.44
C ALA A 229 -15.56 36.94 -7.64
N LEU A 230 -14.45 37.45 -8.18
CA LEU A 230 -13.72 38.59 -7.60
C LEU A 230 -14.53 39.90 -7.72
N LEU A 231 -15.20 40.13 -8.85
CA LEU A 231 -16.08 41.30 -9.03
C LEU A 231 -17.31 41.27 -8.09
N MET A 232 -17.91 40.08 -7.87
CA MET A 232 -18.98 39.90 -6.88
C MET A 232 -18.49 40.22 -5.46
N LEU A 233 -17.28 39.77 -5.11
CA LEU A 233 -16.65 40.08 -3.82
C LEU A 233 -16.38 41.60 -3.66
N GLN A 234 -15.91 42.27 -4.71
CA GLN A 234 -15.70 43.72 -4.68
C GLN A 234 -17.01 44.47 -4.37
N ALA A 235 -18.08 44.19 -5.13
CA ALA A 235 -19.38 44.81 -4.91
C ALA A 235 -19.92 44.57 -3.49
N LYS A 236 -19.70 43.37 -2.91
CA LYS A 236 -20.12 43.08 -1.54
C LYS A 236 -19.29 43.82 -0.49
N ILE A 237 -17.99 43.99 -0.71
CA ILE A 237 -17.12 44.79 0.17
C ILE A 237 -17.51 46.27 0.11
N GLU A 238 -17.84 46.80 -1.07
CA GLU A 238 -18.31 48.18 -1.25
C GLU A 238 -19.64 48.43 -0.51
N GLU A 239 -20.62 47.51 -0.62
CA GLU A 239 -21.89 47.54 0.12
C GLU A 239 -21.67 47.57 1.66
N LEU A 240 -20.86 46.64 2.18
CA LEU A 240 -20.57 46.53 3.62
C LEU A 240 -19.78 47.74 4.14
N ASN A 241 -18.88 48.29 3.33
CA ASN A 241 -18.08 49.46 3.69
C ASN A 241 -18.91 50.75 3.70
N GLY A 242 -19.93 50.89 2.84
CA GLY A 242 -20.87 52.00 2.91
C GLY A 242 -21.59 52.06 4.27
N ILE A 243 -22.07 50.91 4.76
CA ILE A 243 -22.71 50.80 6.08
C ILE A 243 -21.70 51.07 7.20
N ARG A 244 -20.51 50.45 7.15
CA ARG A 244 -19.47 50.59 8.18
C ARG A 244 -18.92 52.00 8.31
N ALA A 245 -18.81 52.75 7.20
CA ALA A 245 -18.37 54.14 7.19
C ALA A 245 -19.33 55.06 7.98
N ILE A 246 -20.64 54.86 7.84
CA ILE A 246 -21.68 55.62 8.58
C ILE A 246 -21.55 55.39 10.10
N HIS A 247 -21.19 54.17 10.51
CA HIS A 247 -21.00 53.80 11.91
C HIS A 247 -19.56 54.00 12.44
N GLY A 248 -18.64 54.58 11.65
CA GLY A 248 -17.25 54.79 12.06
C GLY A 248 -16.43 53.51 12.32
N LEU A 249 -16.86 52.37 11.76
CA LEU A 249 -16.24 51.06 11.97
C LEU A 249 -15.08 50.80 10.99
N ARG A 250 -14.23 49.81 11.32
CA ARG A 250 -13.17 49.34 10.40
C ARG A 250 -13.79 48.89 9.07
N LEU A 251 -13.33 49.51 7.98
CA LEU A 251 -13.64 49.10 6.61
C LEU A 251 -12.93 47.78 6.25
N HIS A 252 -13.63 46.92 5.52
CA HIS A 252 -13.11 45.68 4.95
C HIS A 252 -12.08 45.93 3.84
N GLU A 253 -11.05 45.09 3.81
CA GLU A 253 -10.03 45.12 2.75
C GLU A 253 -10.35 44.15 1.60
N MET A 254 -9.91 44.51 0.39
CA MET A 254 -10.02 43.67 -0.80
C MET A 254 -8.80 42.73 -0.92
N PRO A 255 -8.96 41.42 -1.17
CA PRO A 255 -7.82 40.52 -1.27
C PRO A 255 -7.03 40.77 -2.54
N LYS A 256 -5.70 40.78 -2.43
CA LYS A 256 -4.79 40.78 -3.59
C LYS A 256 -5.20 39.65 -4.56
N PRO A 257 -5.45 39.88 -5.86
CA PRO A 257 -6.05 38.86 -6.75
C PRO A 257 -5.29 37.52 -6.79
N LYS A 258 -3.95 37.54 -6.66
CA LYS A 258 -3.13 36.31 -6.56
C LYS A 258 -3.45 35.47 -5.31
N PHE A 259 -3.89 36.09 -4.22
CA PHE A 259 -4.32 35.43 -2.97
C PHE A 259 -5.71 34.81 -3.12
N PHE A 260 -6.69 35.54 -3.67
CA PHE A 260 -8.02 35.00 -3.97
C PHE A 260 -7.95 33.79 -4.93
N ASN A 261 -7.11 33.88 -5.98
CA ASN A 261 -6.82 32.76 -6.89
C ASN A 261 -6.18 31.54 -6.18
N LYS A 262 -5.37 31.77 -5.14
CA LYS A 262 -4.80 30.69 -4.30
C LYS A 262 -5.88 30.06 -3.42
N MET A 263 -6.78 30.87 -2.86
CA MET A 263 -7.90 30.44 -2.02
C MET A 263 -8.85 29.50 -2.79
N ILE A 264 -9.25 29.89 -4.00
CA ILE A 264 -10.07 29.07 -4.91
C ILE A 264 -9.37 27.75 -5.27
N LYS A 265 -8.06 27.76 -5.53
CA LYS A 265 -7.28 26.52 -5.77
C LYS A 265 -7.18 25.65 -4.51
N GLY A 266 -7.18 26.27 -3.33
CA GLY A 266 -7.12 25.61 -2.02
C GLY A 266 -8.36 24.79 -1.66
N LEU A 267 -9.49 25.01 -2.33
CA LEU A 267 -10.70 24.17 -2.17
C LEU A 267 -10.43 22.68 -2.52
N GLY A 268 -9.48 22.41 -3.42
CA GLY A 268 -9.06 21.05 -3.76
C GLY A 268 -9.96 20.33 -4.78
N ARG A 269 -9.39 19.33 -5.46
CA ARG A 269 -10.07 18.59 -6.56
C ARG A 269 -11.30 17.82 -6.06
N TYR A 270 -11.26 17.28 -4.84
CA TYR A 270 -12.37 16.52 -4.25
C TYR A 270 -13.60 17.42 -4.05
N PHE A 271 -13.47 18.49 -3.25
CA PHE A 271 -14.55 19.46 -2.98
C PHE A 271 -15.14 20.05 -4.27
N LEU A 272 -14.27 20.48 -5.21
CA LEU A 272 -14.72 21.01 -6.50
C LEU A 272 -15.42 19.98 -7.40
N THR A 273 -15.21 18.68 -7.17
CA THR A 273 -15.96 17.61 -7.84
C THR A 273 -17.29 17.41 -7.11
N ALA A 274 -17.26 17.23 -5.79
CA ALA A 274 -18.44 17.02 -4.95
C ALA A 274 -19.48 18.14 -5.09
N SER A 275 -19.09 19.42 -4.93
CA SER A 275 -19.99 20.59 -5.06
C SER A 275 -20.57 20.80 -6.46
N ARG A 276 -20.08 20.11 -7.48
CA ARG A 276 -20.50 20.28 -8.89
C ARG A 276 -21.16 19.04 -9.51
N LEU A 277 -20.89 17.85 -8.98
CA LEU A 277 -21.22 16.56 -9.59
C LEU A 277 -21.66 15.48 -8.58
N GLY A 278 -21.67 15.77 -7.28
CA GLY A 278 -21.94 14.78 -6.23
C GLY A 278 -20.68 14.10 -5.68
N ASP A 279 -20.78 13.62 -4.45
CA ASP A 279 -19.67 13.11 -3.65
C ASP A 279 -19.16 11.72 -4.13
N ASP A 280 -20.08 10.88 -4.60
CA ASP A 280 -19.79 9.50 -5.06
C ASP A 280 -18.84 9.48 -6.27
N VAL A 281 -19.00 10.46 -7.17
CA VAL A 281 -18.14 10.66 -8.35
C VAL A 281 -16.69 10.95 -7.94
N ALA A 282 -16.46 11.58 -6.78
CA ALA A 282 -15.13 11.92 -6.31
C ALA A 282 -14.40 10.73 -5.66
N LYS A 283 -15.12 9.84 -4.96
CA LYS A 283 -14.57 8.66 -4.26
C LYS A 283 -14.05 7.59 -5.22
N ALA A 284 -14.77 7.32 -6.31
CA ALA A 284 -14.53 6.19 -7.21
C ALA A 284 -13.21 6.22 -8.03
N THR A 285 -12.27 7.14 -7.73
CA THR A 285 -11.21 7.58 -8.65
C THR A 285 -9.84 7.84 -7.95
N LEU A 286 -9.35 7.06 -6.96
CA LEU A 286 -8.16 7.42 -6.10
C LEU A 286 -7.41 6.27 -5.25
N SER A 287 -6.46 5.39 -5.73
CA SER A 287 -6.44 3.90 -5.38
C SER A 287 -5.35 2.83 -6.03
N LYS A 288 -4.71 1.57 -5.73
CA LYS A 288 -4.41 0.29 -4.79
C LYS A 288 -2.96 -0.39 -5.13
N THR A 289 -2.43 -1.45 -4.40
CA THR A 289 -1.94 -2.85 -4.86
C THR A 289 -0.73 -3.65 -4.17
N GLY A 290 -0.77 -5.02 -3.97
CA GLY A 290 0.38 -6.02 -4.12
C GLY A 290 0.40 -7.52 -3.56
N ASN A 291 0.78 -8.56 -4.38
CA ASN A 291 1.19 -10.04 -4.32
C ASN A 291 1.48 -10.92 -3.04
N GLY A 292 1.79 -12.24 -3.18
CA GLY A 292 1.91 -13.28 -2.09
C GLY A 292 3.21 -14.06 -1.72
N LEU A 293 3.17 -14.72 -0.54
CA LEU A 293 4.28 -15.27 0.29
C LEU A 293 3.96 -16.71 0.77
N GLN A 294 4.93 -17.35 1.43
CA GLN A 294 4.64 -18.38 2.43
C GLN A 294 4.06 -17.73 3.70
N ILE A 295 2.82 -18.07 4.07
CA ILE A 295 2.10 -17.46 5.22
C ILE A 295 1.35 -18.52 6.01
N ARG A 296 1.31 -18.38 7.34
CA ARG A 296 0.58 -19.28 8.25
C ARG A 296 -0.49 -18.59 9.11
N ARG A 297 -0.54 -17.26 9.13
CA ARG A 297 -1.54 -16.45 9.83
C ARG A 297 -2.37 -15.67 8.80
N PRO A 298 -3.71 -15.70 8.85
CA PRO A 298 -4.55 -14.81 8.03
C PRO A 298 -4.11 -13.35 8.17
N GLY A 299 -3.94 -12.66 7.05
CA GLY A 299 -3.51 -11.27 6.96
C GLY A 299 -2.00 -11.04 7.12
N ALA A 300 -1.17 -12.01 7.53
CA ALA A 300 0.26 -11.71 7.75
C ALA A 300 1.02 -11.28 6.47
N ARG A 301 0.45 -11.58 5.29
CA ARG A 301 0.56 -10.80 4.05
C ARG A 301 -0.71 -11.03 3.23
N VAL A 302 -1.12 -10.05 2.44
CA VAL A 302 -2.16 -10.21 1.41
C VAL A 302 -1.52 -10.05 0.03
N GLU A 303 -2.01 -10.79 -0.97
CA GLU A 303 -1.76 -10.52 -2.38
C GLU A 303 -2.68 -9.44 -2.92
N MET A 304 -2.24 -8.87 -4.03
CA MET A 304 -3.10 -8.20 -4.97
C MET A 304 -2.45 -8.13 -6.34
N ASP A 305 -3.21 -8.39 -7.39
CA ASP A 305 -2.72 -8.49 -8.78
C ASP A 305 -3.77 -7.96 -9.77
N GLU A 306 -3.33 -7.56 -10.97
CA GLU A 306 -4.15 -6.89 -12.00
C GLU A 306 -4.03 -7.54 -13.38
N TRP A 307 -5.16 -8.01 -13.91
CA TRP A 307 -5.23 -8.60 -15.24
C TRP A 307 -6.44 -8.09 -16.04
N LYS A 308 -6.40 -8.35 -17.35
CA LYS A 308 -7.48 -8.05 -18.29
C LYS A 308 -8.16 -9.35 -18.70
N ILE A 309 -9.47 -9.46 -18.46
CA ILE A 309 -10.28 -10.66 -18.70
C ILE A 309 -11.39 -10.37 -19.72
N ASP A 310 -11.94 -11.44 -20.28
CA ASP A 310 -13.08 -11.41 -21.17
C ASP A 310 -14.40 -11.43 -20.39
N LEU A 311 -15.36 -10.57 -20.75
CA LEU A 311 -16.63 -10.46 -20.03
C LEU A 311 -17.52 -11.68 -20.27
N LEU A 312 -17.49 -12.27 -21.47
CA LEU A 312 -18.29 -13.46 -21.78
C LEU A 312 -17.87 -14.64 -20.91
N VAL A 313 -16.56 -14.82 -20.71
CA VAL A 313 -15.99 -15.89 -19.87
C VAL A 313 -16.45 -15.76 -18.41
N LEU A 314 -16.48 -14.54 -17.85
CA LEU A 314 -17.00 -14.32 -16.50
C LEU A 314 -18.50 -14.65 -16.38
N LEU A 315 -19.32 -14.27 -17.35
CA LEU A 315 -20.76 -14.53 -17.34
C LEU A 315 -21.10 -16.01 -17.58
N ILE A 316 -20.24 -16.75 -18.27
CA ILE A 316 -20.30 -18.21 -18.36
C ILE A 316 -20.01 -18.85 -16.99
N PHE A 317 -18.91 -18.47 -16.32
CA PHE A 317 -18.58 -18.99 -14.99
C PHE A 317 -19.64 -18.64 -13.92
N ALA A 318 -20.34 -17.51 -14.06
CA ALA A 318 -21.44 -17.12 -13.19
C ALA A 318 -22.77 -17.86 -13.48
N GLY A 319 -22.84 -18.72 -14.50
CA GLY A 319 -24.08 -19.38 -14.93
C GLY A 319 -25.11 -18.44 -15.55
N LEU A 320 -24.74 -17.18 -15.84
CA LEU A 320 -25.64 -16.15 -16.35
C LEU A 320 -25.77 -16.18 -17.87
N ALA A 321 -24.73 -16.60 -18.60
CA ALA A 321 -24.73 -16.65 -20.07
C ALA A 321 -25.88 -17.46 -20.69
N GLN A 322 -26.43 -18.44 -19.96
CA GLN A 322 -27.60 -19.23 -20.37
C GLN A 322 -28.92 -18.43 -20.38
N LYS A 323 -28.96 -17.31 -19.65
CA LYS A 323 -30.14 -16.42 -19.49
C LYS A 323 -30.11 -15.19 -20.40
N MET A 324 -29.14 -15.11 -21.32
CA MET A 324 -28.89 -13.96 -22.19
C MET A 324 -29.32 -14.26 -23.63
N THR A 325 -29.73 -13.25 -24.37
CA THR A 325 -30.03 -13.37 -25.81
C THR A 325 -28.75 -13.49 -26.64
N ASP A 326 -28.86 -13.98 -27.86
CA ASP A 326 -27.69 -14.09 -28.76
C ASP A 326 -27.15 -12.73 -29.22
N GLU A 327 -28.00 -11.71 -29.26
CA GLU A 327 -27.61 -10.31 -29.49
C GLU A 327 -26.72 -9.77 -28.35
N GLU A 328 -27.14 -9.99 -27.10
CA GLU A 328 -26.33 -9.62 -25.92
C GLU A 328 -25.00 -10.39 -25.90
N ARG A 329 -25.03 -11.69 -26.24
CA ARG A 329 -23.83 -12.53 -26.31
C ARG A 329 -22.81 -11.99 -27.31
N GLU A 330 -23.19 -11.64 -28.54
CA GLU A 330 -22.24 -11.13 -29.54
C GLU A 330 -21.65 -9.76 -29.16
N ILE A 331 -22.43 -8.85 -28.55
CA ILE A 331 -21.90 -7.59 -28.01
C ILE A 331 -20.82 -7.87 -26.95
N ILE A 332 -21.13 -8.77 -26.02
CA ILE A 332 -20.29 -9.11 -24.86
C ILE A 332 -19.03 -9.89 -25.27
N LYS A 333 -19.10 -10.73 -26.30
CA LYS A 333 -18.00 -11.53 -26.89
C LYS A 333 -16.81 -10.71 -27.38
N SER A 334 -17.01 -9.41 -27.63
CA SER A 334 -15.93 -8.46 -27.97
C SER A 334 -15.37 -7.70 -26.75
N THR A 335 -16.08 -7.74 -25.62
CA THR A 335 -15.90 -6.81 -24.49
C THR A 335 -14.93 -7.37 -23.45
N ARG A 336 -13.82 -6.65 -23.22
CA ARG A 336 -12.81 -7.02 -22.22
C ARG A 336 -12.61 -5.96 -21.15
N ILE A 337 -12.61 -6.41 -19.89
CA ILE A 337 -12.52 -5.56 -18.70
C ILE A 337 -11.25 -5.85 -17.90
N TRP A 338 -10.81 -4.88 -17.11
CA TRP A 338 -9.74 -5.04 -16.12
C TRP A 338 -10.31 -5.44 -14.77
N VAL A 339 -9.56 -6.28 -14.05
CA VAL A 339 -9.86 -6.69 -12.67
C VAL A 339 -8.61 -6.48 -11.83
N THR A 340 -8.78 -5.91 -10.64
CA THR A 340 -7.81 -6.12 -9.55
C THR A 340 -8.50 -6.89 -8.43
N VAL A 341 -7.77 -7.81 -7.81
CA VAL A 341 -8.26 -8.68 -6.73
C VAL A 341 -7.28 -8.65 -5.56
N VAL A 342 -7.77 -8.47 -4.33
CA VAL A 342 -7.00 -8.69 -3.08
C VAL A 342 -7.30 -10.08 -2.54
N ILE A 343 -6.29 -10.83 -2.16
CA ILE A 343 -6.44 -12.19 -1.64
C ILE A 343 -5.45 -12.48 -0.52
N ASP A 344 -5.93 -12.85 0.67
CA ASP A 344 -5.07 -13.34 1.74
C ASP A 344 -4.41 -14.66 1.34
N VAL A 345 -3.10 -14.79 1.54
CA VAL A 345 -2.34 -15.92 0.97
C VAL A 345 -2.22 -17.09 1.93
N ALA A 346 -2.47 -16.87 3.24
CA ALA A 346 -2.56 -17.95 4.21
C ALA A 346 -3.84 -18.79 3.99
N THR A 347 -4.95 -18.13 3.66
CA THR A 347 -6.28 -18.75 3.56
C THR A 347 -6.82 -18.85 2.13
N ARG A 348 -6.20 -18.14 1.17
CA ARG A 348 -6.71 -17.90 -0.19
C ARG A 348 -8.06 -17.19 -0.24
N CYS A 349 -8.49 -16.55 0.86
CA CYS A 349 -9.71 -15.75 0.88
C CYS A 349 -9.55 -14.45 0.08
N ILE A 350 -10.43 -14.22 -0.89
CA ILE A 350 -10.50 -12.96 -1.63
C ILE A 350 -11.12 -11.90 -0.71
N LEU A 351 -10.31 -10.92 -0.30
CA LEU A 351 -10.73 -9.85 0.61
C LEU A 351 -11.51 -8.73 -0.12
N ALA A 352 -11.23 -8.53 -1.42
CA ALA A 352 -11.90 -7.54 -2.26
C ALA A 352 -11.66 -7.78 -3.77
N MET A 353 -12.63 -7.39 -4.61
CA MET A 353 -12.51 -7.37 -6.08
C MET A 353 -13.05 -6.05 -6.63
N ARG A 354 -12.45 -5.54 -7.72
CA ARG A 354 -12.92 -4.30 -8.37
C ARG A 354 -12.66 -4.33 -9.87
N PHE A 355 -13.75 -4.30 -10.65
CA PHE A 355 -13.77 -4.28 -12.11
C PHE A 355 -13.64 -2.86 -12.68
N SER A 356 -13.04 -2.71 -13.87
CA SER A 356 -12.89 -1.46 -14.60
C SER A 356 -12.92 -1.66 -16.12
N ALA A 357 -13.64 -0.81 -16.86
CA ALA A 357 -13.57 -0.76 -18.33
C ALA A 357 -12.32 -0.03 -18.85
N ARG A 358 -11.61 0.71 -17.98
CA ARG A 358 -10.39 1.47 -18.32
C ARG A 358 -9.14 0.80 -17.73
N ALA A 359 -7.99 1.08 -18.35
CA ALA A 359 -6.69 0.55 -17.91
C ALA A 359 -6.38 0.96 -16.45
N PRO A 360 -5.58 0.17 -15.72
CA PRO A 360 -5.38 0.40 -14.29
C PRO A 360 -4.52 1.62 -14.00
N SER A 361 -4.70 2.18 -12.81
CA SER A 361 -4.17 3.47 -12.41
C SER A 361 -4.03 3.57 -10.89
N GLU A 362 -3.46 4.68 -10.41
CA GLU A 362 -3.65 5.11 -9.01
C GLU A 362 -5.09 5.62 -8.75
N ASP A 363 -6.11 5.12 -9.49
CA ASP A 363 -7.54 5.48 -9.32
C ASP A 363 -8.46 4.25 -9.36
N SER A 364 -8.19 3.27 -10.24
CA SER A 364 -8.98 2.02 -10.33
C SER A 364 -8.95 1.20 -9.04
N SER A 365 -7.96 1.50 -8.22
CA SER A 365 -7.37 0.56 -7.28
C SER A 365 -7.92 0.60 -5.80
N MET A 366 -7.29 1.15 -4.70
CA MET A 366 -7.61 1.18 -3.24
C MET A 366 -9.07 1.18 -2.81
N ALA A 367 -10.06 1.50 -3.63
CA ALA A 367 -11.40 0.94 -3.50
C ALA A 367 -11.39 -0.58 -3.18
N ALA A 368 -10.34 -1.34 -3.52
CA ALA A 368 -10.11 -2.69 -2.95
C ALA A 368 -9.12 -2.80 -1.78
N LEU A 369 -8.25 -1.83 -1.49
CA LEU A 369 -7.45 -1.82 -0.25
C LEU A 369 -8.35 -1.44 0.95
N GLU A 370 -9.11 -0.37 0.79
CA GLU A 370 -10.26 0.07 1.58
C GLU A 370 -11.26 -1.08 1.75
N MET A 371 -11.82 -1.65 0.67
CA MET A 371 -12.71 -2.81 0.77
C MET A 371 -12.02 -4.03 1.42
N ALA A 372 -10.71 -4.24 1.28
CA ALA A 372 -10.04 -5.35 1.96
C ALA A 372 -9.91 -5.15 3.47
N VAL A 373 -9.79 -3.90 3.96
CA VAL A 373 -9.80 -3.60 5.41
C VAL A 373 -11.20 -3.31 5.96
N SER A 374 -12.19 -3.03 5.12
CA SER A 374 -13.58 -2.83 5.55
C SER A 374 -14.25 -4.14 5.94
N ASP A 375 -14.90 -4.13 7.11
CA ASP A 375 -15.84 -5.17 7.52
C ASP A 375 -17.04 -5.23 6.56
N LYS A 376 -17.48 -6.46 6.24
CA LYS A 376 -18.60 -6.76 5.34
C LYS A 376 -19.70 -7.58 6.03
N THR A 377 -19.62 -7.74 7.36
CA THR A 377 -20.61 -8.47 8.18
C THR A 377 -22.05 -8.02 7.88
N MET A 378 -22.29 -6.70 7.79
CA MET A 378 -23.62 -6.16 7.46
C MET A 378 -24.07 -6.50 6.02
N LEU A 379 -23.16 -6.50 5.05
CA LEU A 379 -23.49 -6.84 3.65
C LEU A 379 -23.79 -8.34 3.51
N SER A 380 -23.00 -9.19 4.16
CA SER A 380 -23.22 -10.64 4.28
C SER A 380 -24.59 -10.95 4.90
N ALA A 381 -24.94 -10.26 5.99
CA ALA A 381 -26.22 -10.44 6.68
C ALA A 381 -27.44 -9.98 5.85
N VAL A 382 -27.36 -8.83 5.18
CA VAL A 382 -28.49 -8.28 4.39
C VAL A 382 -28.73 -9.06 3.09
N ILE A 383 -27.68 -9.60 2.46
CA ILE A 383 -27.82 -10.33 1.19
C ILE A 383 -28.39 -11.75 1.41
N GLY A 384 -28.12 -12.39 2.56
CA GLY A 384 -28.69 -13.67 2.99
C GLY A 384 -28.23 -14.92 2.21
N GLY A 385 -28.15 -14.85 0.88
CA GLY A 385 -27.81 -15.96 -0.01
C GLY A 385 -26.33 -16.37 -0.05
N ALA A 386 -25.46 -15.78 0.77
CA ALA A 386 -24.03 -16.10 0.81
C ALA A 386 -23.71 -17.41 1.57
N GLY A 387 -24.69 -17.99 2.27
CA GLY A 387 -24.57 -19.26 3.01
C GLY A 387 -23.66 -19.24 4.25
N THR A 388 -22.77 -18.24 4.38
CA THR A 388 -21.81 -18.11 5.47
C THR A 388 -21.69 -16.64 5.93
N PRO A 389 -21.48 -16.38 7.23
CA PRO A 389 -21.23 -15.03 7.74
C PRO A 389 -19.82 -14.56 7.37
N TRP A 390 -19.65 -13.26 7.13
CA TRP A 390 -18.33 -12.67 6.89
C TRP A 390 -17.49 -12.65 8.20
N ILE A 391 -16.52 -13.55 8.29
CA ILE A 391 -15.62 -13.69 9.47
C ILE A 391 -14.25 -12.99 9.31
N TYR A 392 -13.97 -12.36 8.16
CA TYR A 392 -12.67 -11.74 7.86
C TYR A 392 -12.62 -10.26 8.27
N ASN A 393 -12.35 -10.01 9.55
CA ASN A 393 -11.98 -8.68 10.06
C ASN A 393 -10.52 -8.70 10.53
N VAL A 394 -9.59 -8.55 9.58
CA VAL A 394 -8.15 -8.76 9.82
C VAL A 394 -7.32 -7.63 9.19
N LEU A 395 -6.60 -6.88 10.02
CA LEU A 395 -5.54 -5.96 9.54
C LEU A 395 -4.33 -6.78 9.09
N PHE A 396 -3.84 -6.48 7.88
CA PHE A 396 -2.73 -7.22 7.28
C PHE A 396 -1.36 -6.68 7.73
N SER A 397 -0.35 -7.55 7.81
CA SER A 397 1.01 -7.19 8.25
C SER A 397 1.97 -6.87 7.09
N SER A 398 1.60 -7.22 5.85
CA SER A 398 2.40 -6.93 4.66
C SER A 398 1.55 -6.91 3.37
N LEU A 399 1.93 -6.04 2.43
CA LEU A 399 1.37 -5.95 1.07
C LEU A 399 2.55 -5.81 0.11
N VAL A 400 2.75 -6.71 -0.86
CA VAL A 400 4.07 -6.83 -1.50
C VAL A 400 3.90 -6.94 -2.99
N THR A 401 4.28 -5.91 -3.72
CA THR A 401 3.68 -5.54 -5.01
C THR A 401 4.43 -6.08 -6.22
N ASP A 402 3.75 -6.18 -7.36
CA ASP A 402 4.37 -6.47 -8.64
C ASP A 402 5.02 -5.17 -9.12
N TRP A 403 6.34 -5.16 -9.29
CA TRP A 403 7.03 -3.91 -9.60
C TRP A 403 7.00 -3.56 -11.11
N GLY A 404 6.21 -4.26 -11.92
CA GLY A 404 5.86 -3.89 -13.30
C GLY A 404 4.78 -2.80 -13.41
N GLY A 405 3.87 -2.72 -12.43
CA GLY A 405 2.77 -1.74 -12.42
C GLY A 405 3.18 -0.33 -11.92
N PRO A 406 2.83 0.76 -12.63
CA PRO A 406 3.11 2.12 -12.15
C PRO A 406 2.21 2.52 -10.96
N ALA A 407 0.98 2.00 -10.89
CA ALA A 407 0.07 2.25 -9.77
C ALA A 407 0.61 1.70 -8.45
N PHE A 408 1.37 0.59 -8.50
CA PHE A 408 1.78 -0.15 -7.29
C PHE A 408 3.09 0.39 -6.70
N ARG A 409 3.65 1.41 -7.34
CA ARG A 409 4.80 2.22 -6.88
C ARG A 409 4.36 3.58 -6.33
N ALA A 410 3.07 3.90 -6.36
CA ALA A 410 2.56 5.21 -5.99
C ALA A 410 2.83 5.54 -4.52
N ILE A 411 3.26 6.77 -4.27
CA ILE A 411 3.62 7.26 -2.93
C ILE A 411 2.43 7.19 -1.95
N ARG A 412 1.22 7.46 -2.43
CA ARG A 412 -0.01 7.37 -1.66
C ARG A 412 -0.37 5.94 -1.24
N LEU A 413 -0.06 4.96 -2.08
CA LEU A 413 -0.21 3.55 -1.73
C LEU A 413 0.80 3.14 -0.65
N ARG A 414 2.10 3.48 -0.81
CA ARG A 414 3.12 3.25 0.22
C ARG A 414 2.69 3.86 1.56
N THR A 415 2.12 5.06 1.50
CA THR A 415 1.58 5.83 2.64
C THR A 415 0.43 5.10 3.33
N ALA A 416 -0.60 4.69 2.60
CA ALA A 416 -1.75 3.98 3.18
C ALA A 416 -1.36 2.63 3.81
N VAL A 417 -0.44 1.89 3.18
CA VAL A 417 0.08 0.60 3.68
C VAL A 417 0.84 0.79 4.99
N ALA A 418 1.72 1.80 5.05
CA ALA A 418 2.46 2.13 6.27
C ALA A 418 1.53 2.66 7.39
N GLN A 419 0.48 3.42 7.06
CA GLN A 419 -0.51 3.90 8.04
C GLN A 419 -1.34 2.75 8.65
N VAL A 420 -1.59 1.69 7.89
CA VAL A 420 -2.15 0.40 8.38
C VAL A 420 -1.11 -0.43 9.18
N ARG A 421 0.09 0.13 9.42
CA ARG A 421 1.24 -0.51 10.11
C ARG A 421 1.75 -1.77 9.38
N ALA A 422 1.52 -1.87 8.07
CA ALA A 422 1.94 -3.00 7.24
C ALA A 422 3.24 -2.70 6.47
N THR A 423 4.01 -3.74 6.18
CA THR A 423 5.26 -3.62 5.41
C THR A 423 5.02 -3.75 3.90
N MET A 424 5.48 -2.77 3.11
CA MET A 424 5.44 -2.86 1.65
C MET A 424 6.78 -3.37 1.08
N SER A 425 6.75 -4.35 0.17
CA SER A 425 7.97 -4.80 -0.55
C SER A 425 7.65 -5.24 -1.98
N SER A 426 8.57 -5.94 -2.67
CA SER A 426 8.38 -6.47 -4.03
C SER A 426 8.49 -8.00 -4.10
N LEU A 427 7.84 -8.63 -5.09
CA LEU A 427 8.00 -10.08 -5.35
C LEU A 427 9.48 -10.47 -5.55
N GLN A 428 10.27 -9.61 -6.19
CA GLN A 428 11.70 -9.82 -6.43
C GLN A 428 12.56 -9.76 -5.15
N GLN A 429 12.26 -8.87 -4.19
CA GLN A 429 13.00 -8.79 -2.92
C GLN A 429 12.72 -9.97 -1.98
N VAL A 430 11.52 -10.56 -2.04
CA VAL A 430 11.16 -11.72 -1.22
C VAL A 430 12.01 -12.94 -1.57
N GLY A 431 12.27 -13.18 -2.86
CA GLY A 431 13.06 -14.33 -3.32
C GLY A 431 14.47 -14.39 -2.73
N ARG A 432 15.14 -13.23 -2.58
CA ARG A 432 16.50 -13.15 -1.99
C ARG A 432 16.49 -13.49 -0.49
N ARG A 433 15.67 -12.78 0.29
CA ARG A 433 15.66 -12.91 1.77
C ARG A 433 15.16 -14.26 2.28
N VAL A 434 14.49 -15.06 1.45
CA VAL A 434 14.16 -16.47 1.77
C VAL A 434 15.39 -17.37 1.59
N ALA A 435 16.11 -17.25 0.48
CA ALA A 435 17.28 -18.09 0.18
C ALA A 435 18.43 -17.88 1.18
N GLU A 436 18.62 -16.66 1.68
CA GLU A 436 19.69 -16.31 2.63
C GLU A 436 19.40 -16.80 4.07
N ARG A 437 18.13 -17.04 4.42
CA ARG A 437 17.75 -17.59 5.73
C ARG A 437 17.83 -19.12 5.79
N SER A 438 17.88 -19.81 4.64
CA SER A 438 18.08 -21.26 4.58
C SER A 438 19.57 -21.66 4.70
N ASN A 439 20.02 -21.79 5.95
CA ASN A 439 21.23 -22.52 6.38
C ASN A 439 22.63 -21.99 5.94
N PRO A 440 23.26 -21.13 6.78
CA PRO A 440 24.64 -20.69 6.59
C PRO A 440 25.74 -21.70 6.98
N SER A 441 25.43 -22.79 7.69
CA SER A 441 26.42 -23.57 8.45
C SER A 441 26.98 -24.82 7.74
N LEU A 442 26.50 -25.16 6.54
CA LEU A 442 26.88 -26.41 5.84
C LEU A 442 27.90 -26.27 4.68
N LYS A 443 28.72 -25.21 4.66
CA LYS A 443 29.77 -25.00 3.63
C LYS A 443 31.21 -24.83 4.16
N ARG A 444 31.50 -25.28 5.39
CA ARG A 444 32.87 -25.25 5.98
C ARG A 444 33.28 -26.57 6.65
N ARG A 445 33.41 -27.63 5.83
CA ARG A 445 34.14 -28.90 6.02
C ARG A 445 33.97 -29.70 4.72
N GLY A 446 34.98 -30.31 4.10
CA GLY A 446 36.43 -30.28 4.30
C GLY A 446 37.15 -30.71 3.01
N CYS A 447 38.49 -30.65 2.94
CA CYS A 447 39.23 -31.16 1.78
C CYS A 447 39.24 -32.70 1.75
N GLY A 448 39.44 -33.29 0.56
CA GLY A 448 39.14 -34.70 0.31
C GLY A 448 40.21 -35.72 0.72
N SER A 449 39.86 -36.99 0.54
CA SER A 449 40.76 -38.14 0.45
C SER A 449 40.20 -39.16 -0.54
N CYS A 450 41.06 -40.06 -1.04
CA CYS A 450 40.71 -41.10 -2.01
C CYS A 450 40.00 -42.30 -1.37
N ILE A 451 39.41 -43.19 -2.21
CA ILE A 451 39.51 -44.68 -2.21
C ILE A 451 38.25 -45.33 -2.80
N GLY A 452 38.42 -46.41 -3.59
CA GLY A 452 37.55 -47.59 -3.49
C GLY A 452 36.41 -47.77 -4.49
N SER A 453 36.72 -48.43 -5.61
CA SER A 453 36.05 -49.65 -6.11
C SER A 453 34.55 -49.93 -5.84
N LYS A 454 33.85 -50.33 -6.91
CA LYS A 454 32.90 -51.48 -6.98
C LYS A 454 31.59 -51.42 -6.16
N ASP A 455 30.45 -51.96 -6.60
CA ASP A 455 30.14 -52.94 -7.67
C ASP A 455 28.83 -52.60 -8.43
N GLU A 456 28.59 -53.32 -9.53
CA GLU A 456 27.29 -53.37 -10.23
C GLU A 456 26.32 -54.36 -9.54
N PRO A 457 25.00 -54.28 -9.76
CA PRO A 457 24.43 -55.29 -10.67
C PRO A 457 23.25 -54.83 -11.55
N SER A 458 23.53 -54.71 -12.86
CA SER A 458 22.88 -55.44 -13.95
C SER A 458 21.37 -55.35 -14.23
N ARG A 459 21.06 -54.83 -15.43
CA ARG A 459 20.05 -55.32 -16.43
C ARG A 459 18.55 -55.16 -16.05
N THR A 460 17.59 -55.09 -16.98
CA THR A 460 17.52 -55.26 -18.46
C THR A 460 16.82 -54.03 -19.08
N SER A 461 17.32 -53.31 -20.09
CA SER A 461 17.66 -53.61 -21.50
C SER A 461 16.47 -53.59 -22.50
N LEU A 462 16.57 -52.71 -23.51
CA LEU A 462 16.02 -52.71 -24.91
C LEU A 462 15.83 -51.24 -25.35
N SER A 463 16.74 -50.61 -26.10
CA SER A 463 16.98 -50.69 -27.57
C SER A 463 15.99 -49.85 -28.41
N ALA A 464 16.40 -49.00 -29.38
CA ALA A 464 17.74 -48.58 -29.81
C ALA A 464 17.69 -47.24 -30.59
N ALA A 465 18.88 -46.63 -30.81
CA ALA A 465 19.15 -45.59 -31.81
C ALA A 465 19.65 -46.27 -33.12
N PRO A 466 20.36 -45.64 -34.11
CA PRO A 466 20.81 -44.24 -34.33
C PRO A 466 20.32 -43.73 -35.74
N THR A 467 20.87 -42.75 -36.49
CA THR A 467 22.24 -42.17 -36.58
C THR A 467 22.28 -40.77 -37.24
N GLU A 468 23.33 -40.00 -36.90
CA GLU A 468 23.82 -38.77 -37.55
C GLU A 468 24.42 -39.07 -38.97
N PRO A 469 24.79 -38.09 -39.85
CA PRO A 469 25.89 -37.15 -39.59
C PRO A 469 25.83 -35.73 -40.21
N ARG A 470 26.80 -34.89 -39.82
CA ARG A 470 27.07 -33.50 -40.24
C ARG A 470 27.70 -33.35 -41.64
N ARG A 471 27.73 -32.11 -42.15
CA ARG A 471 28.87 -31.52 -42.92
C ARG A 471 28.89 -29.98 -42.85
N ASN A 472 30.08 -29.39 -42.98
CA ASN A 472 30.34 -27.94 -43.03
C ASN A 472 30.78 -27.52 -44.44
N SER A 473 30.55 -26.26 -44.87
CA SER A 473 31.41 -25.57 -45.86
C SER A 473 31.17 -24.05 -46.02
N THR A 474 32.25 -23.26 -45.98
CA THR A 474 32.57 -22.09 -46.86
C THR A 474 31.62 -20.87 -47.01
N SER A 475 31.89 -19.82 -46.20
CA SER A 475 32.57 -18.54 -46.59
C SER A 475 32.03 -17.54 -47.66
N THR A 476 32.53 -16.30 -47.51
CA THR A 476 32.70 -15.18 -48.48
C THR A 476 31.67 -14.02 -48.58
N ASN A 477 32.08 -12.89 -47.96
CA ASN A 477 32.29 -11.55 -48.54
C ASN A 477 31.18 -10.66 -49.17
N SER A 478 31.26 -9.39 -48.73
CA SER A 478 31.25 -8.13 -49.52
C SER A 478 29.95 -7.32 -49.74
N THR A 479 30.14 -5.98 -49.73
CA THR A 479 29.29 -4.85 -50.20
C THR A 479 27.80 -4.82 -49.82
N GLY A 480 27.19 -3.71 -49.41
CA GLY A 480 27.57 -2.30 -49.50
C GLY A 480 26.31 -1.44 -49.76
N CYS A 481 26.41 -0.12 -49.67
CA CYS A 481 25.38 0.86 -50.09
C CYS A 481 24.00 0.89 -49.37
N SER A 482 23.87 1.87 -48.48
CA SER A 482 22.77 2.87 -48.44
C SER A 482 21.48 2.65 -49.26
N CYS A 483 20.32 2.80 -48.61
CA CYS A 483 19.43 3.96 -48.83
C CYS A 483 18.30 4.05 -47.78
N ALA A 484 17.69 5.23 -47.70
CA ALA A 484 16.45 5.54 -46.99
C ALA A 484 15.68 6.58 -47.83
N PRO A 485 14.49 7.05 -47.42
CA PRO A 485 13.31 6.33 -46.94
C PRO A 485 12.17 6.43 -47.98
N LEU A 486 11.00 5.86 -47.69
CA LEU A 486 9.78 6.17 -48.48
C LEU A 486 8.58 6.44 -47.57
N TRP A 487 8.01 7.64 -47.72
CA TRP A 487 6.67 7.98 -47.24
C TRP A 487 5.64 7.50 -48.26
N ILE A 488 4.53 6.94 -47.81
CA ILE A 488 3.26 6.98 -48.56
C ILE A 488 2.16 7.42 -47.60
N SER A 489 1.46 8.48 -48.00
CA SER A 489 0.23 8.96 -47.38
C SER A 489 -0.94 8.78 -48.36
N THR A 490 -2.08 8.31 -47.87
CA THR A 490 -3.45 8.47 -48.40
C THR A 490 -4.34 7.55 -47.56
N THR A 491 -5.64 7.72 -47.34
CA THR A 491 -6.66 8.78 -47.45
C THR A 491 -7.95 8.04 -47.03
N THR A 492 -8.86 8.67 -46.29
CA THR A 492 -10.14 8.05 -45.93
C THR A 492 -11.18 8.21 -47.04
N PRO A 493 -12.11 7.25 -47.18
CA PRO A 493 -13.46 7.54 -47.66
C PRO A 493 -14.44 7.61 -46.47
N ARG A 494 -15.33 8.61 -46.49
CA ARG A 494 -16.63 8.51 -45.83
C ARG A 494 -17.62 7.90 -46.82
N THR A 495 -18.54 7.09 -46.34
CA THR A 495 -19.84 6.91 -47.00
C THR A 495 -20.93 6.98 -45.94
N THR A 496 -22.00 7.71 -46.23
CA THR A 496 -23.20 7.82 -45.38
C THR A 496 -24.32 6.95 -45.93
N ALA A 497 -24.99 6.23 -45.03
CA ALA A 497 -26.37 5.79 -45.13
C ALA A 497 -26.95 5.85 -43.70
#